data_AF-A0A6P0ZTH0-F1
#
_entry.id   AF-A0A6P0ZTH0-F1
#
_cell.length_a   1.000
_cell.length_b   1.000
_cell.length_c   1.000
_cell.angle_alpha   90.00
_cell.angle_beta   90.00
_cell.angle_gamma   90.00
#
_symmetry.space_group_name_H-M   'P 1'
#
loop_
_entity.id
_entity.type
_entity.pdbx_description
1 polymer ?
#
loop_
_entity_poly.entity_id
_entity_poly.type
_entity_poly.pdbx_seq_one_letter_code
_entity_poly.pdbx_strand_id
1 'polypeptide(L)'
;MGKETTSRASSNKKLTVIASPQGIVKAQEAMIRLGFESKSNLAKSQFIGRSTMTKFFNRKPVQLDSFKRICNSLKLDWREIVDIQN
;
A
#
# COMPACT_ATOMS: atom_id res chain seq x y z
N MET A 1 -18.01 37.24 6.77
CA MET A 1 -17.64 36.47 5.57
C MET A 1 -16.20 35.99 5.73
N GLY A 2 -15.95 34.73 6.10
CA GLY A 2 -14.58 34.26 6.35
C GLY A 2 -14.49 32.87 6.96
N LYS A 3 -15.02 31.88 6.21
CA LYS A 3 -14.82 30.43 6.28
C LYS A 3 -14.24 29.85 7.59
N GLU A 4 -15.14 29.30 8.41
CA GLU A 4 -14.84 28.26 9.40
C GLU A 4 -14.22 27.05 8.68
N THR A 5 -12.92 26.84 8.83
CA THR A 5 -12.31 25.57 8.43
C THR A 5 -12.44 24.61 9.61
N THR A 6 -13.53 23.83 9.58
CA THR A 6 -13.75 22.70 10.48
C THR A 6 -12.52 21.79 10.46
N SER A 7 -11.70 21.89 11.49
CA SER A 7 -10.69 20.90 11.85
C SER A 7 -11.42 19.61 12.22
N ARG A 8 -11.79 18.82 11.22
CA ARG A 8 -12.38 17.50 11.43
C ARG A 8 -11.24 16.59 11.87
N ALA A 9 -11.00 16.57 13.18
CA ALA A 9 -10.23 15.56 13.88
C ALA A 9 -10.88 14.19 13.59
N SER A 10 -10.55 13.60 12.44
CA SER A 10 -10.95 12.25 12.10
C SER A 10 -10.01 11.33 12.83
N SER A 11 -10.54 10.69 13.86
CA SER A 11 -9.90 9.67 14.68
C SER A 11 -9.13 8.68 13.80
N ASN A 12 -7.82 8.85 13.72
CA ASN A 12 -6.89 7.99 12.97
C ASN A 12 -6.83 6.60 13.65
N LYS A 13 -7.93 5.83 13.60
CA LYS A 13 -7.81 4.37 13.71
C LYS A 13 -6.94 3.96 12.53
N LYS A 14 -5.69 3.63 12.80
CA LYS A 14 -4.73 3.13 11.80
C LYS A 14 -5.28 1.81 11.27
N LEU A 15 -6.21 1.88 10.32
CA LEU A 15 -6.76 0.70 9.67
C LEU A 15 -5.60 0.03 8.94
N THR A 16 -5.22 -1.14 9.43
CA THR A 16 -4.21 -1.96 8.78
C THR A 16 -4.88 -3.07 7.99
N VAL A 17 -4.36 -3.31 6.81
CA VAL A 17 -4.82 -4.35 5.91
C VAL A 17 -3.67 -5.28 5.57
N ILE A 18 -4.00 -6.50 5.16
CA ILE A 18 -3.05 -7.54 4.76
C ILE A 18 -3.26 -7.82 3.27
N ALA A 19 -2.19 -8.12 2.54
CA ALA A 19 -2.31 -8.55 1.14
C ALA A 19 -2.69 -10.03 1.07
N SER A 20 -3.58 -10.38 0.14
CA SER A 20 -3.91 -11.77 -0.17
C SER A 20 -2.70 -12.47 -0.81
N PRO A 21 -2.60 -13.81 -0.73
CA PRO A 21 -1.53 -14.54 -1.40
C PRO A 21 -1.48 -14.24 -2.91
N GLN A 22 -2.64 -14.21 -3.56
CA GLN A 22 -2.78 -13.89 -4.99
C GLN A 22 -2.41 -12.43 -5.27
N GLY A 23 -2.79 -11.50 -4.38
CA GLY A 23 -2.41 -10.10 -4.47
C GLY A 23 -0.89 -9.89 -4.44
N ILE A 24 -0.16 -10.68 -3.67
CA ILE A 24 1.31 -10.64 -3.66
C ILE A 24 1.91 -11.12 -4.97
N VAL A 25 1.36 -12.17 -5.58
CA VAL A 25 1.81 -12.64 -6.90
C VAL A 25 1.58 -11.54 -7.94
N LYS A 26 0.37 -10.97 -8.02
CA LYS A 26 0.05 -9.84 -8.91
C LYS A 26 1.00 -8.65 -8.69
N ALA A 27 1.32 -8.33 -7.44
CA ALA A 27 2.24 -7.24 -7.11
C ALA A 27 3.67 -7.52 -7.58
N GLN A 28 4.16 -8.77 -7.47
CA GLN A 28 5.47 -9.16 -7.98
C GLN A 28 5.53 -9.14 -9.50
N GLU A 29 4.50 -9.64 -10.19
CA GLU A 29 4.39 -9.56 -11.65
C GLU A 29 4.35 -8.11 -12.14
N ALA A 30 3.61 -7.24 -11.46
CA ALA A 30 3.56 -5.82 -11.76
C ALA A 30 4.92 -5.14 -11.57
N MET A 31 5.70 -5.52 -10.54
CA MET A 31 7.07 -5.02 -10.37
C MET A 31 7.95 -5.36 -11.57
N ILE A 32 7.90 -6.62 -12.03
CA ILE A 32 8.67 -7.08 -13.19
C ILE A 32 8.23 -6.33 -14.44
N ARG A 33 6.91 -6.23 -14.68
CA ARG A 33 6.31 -5.53 -15.83
C ARG A 33 6.68 -4.04 -15.88
N LEU A 34 6.85 -3.39 -14.72
CA LEU A 34 7.20 -1.98 -14.62
C LEU A 34 8.73 -1.74 -14.59
N GLY A 35 9.55 -2.78 -14.66
CA GLY A 35 11.01 -2.67 -14.67
C GLY A 35 11.64 -2.44 -13.30
N PHE A 36 10.94 -2.74 -12.20
CA PHE A 36 11.53 -2.66 -10.86
C PHE A 36 12.39 -3.90 -10.59
N GLU A 37 13.71 -3.74 -10.66
CA GLU A 37 14.68 -4.82 -10.38
C GLU A 37 14.62 -5.34 -8.94
N SER A 38 14.09 -4.56 -8.00
CA SER A 38 14.10 -4.91 -6.57
C SER A 38 13.07 -4.17 -5.75
N LYS A 39 12.59 -4.81 -4.66
CA LYS A 39 11.67 -4.22 -3.67
C LYS A 39 12.24 -2.93 -3.06
N SER A 40 13.56 -2.88 -2.89
CA SER A 40 14.29 -1.71 -2.40
C SER A 40 14.23 -0.52 -3.37
N ASN A 41 14.30 -0.77 -4.68
CA ASN A 41 14.20 0.29 -5.69
C ASN A 41 12.78 0.85 -5.75
N LEU A 42 11.76 -0.01 -5.68
CA LEU A 42 10.37 0.41 -5.55
C LEU A 42 10.15 1.27 -4.29
N ALA A 43 10.67 0.81 -3.14
CA ALA A 43 10.57 1.54 -1.87
C ALA A 43 11.19 2.95 -1.96
N LYS A 44 12.38 3.06 -2.56
CA LYS A 44 13.05 4.35 -2.80
C LYS A 44 12.26 5.24 -3.75
N SER A 45 11.83 4.70 -4.89
CA SER A 45 11.06 5.42 -5.92
C SER A 45 9.77 6.03 -5.38
N GLN A 46 9.13 5.34 -4.43
CA GLN A 46 7.83 5.74 -3.88
C GLN A 46 7.92 6.45 -2.52
N PHE A 47 9.14 6.71 -2.02
CA PHE A 47 9.38 7.23 -0.67
C PHE A 47 8.65 6.43 0.42
N ILE A 48 8.59 5.11 0.23
CA ILE A 48 7.97 4.17 1.19
C ILE A 48 9.10 3.54 2.01
N GLY A 49 8.94 3.55 3.33
CA GLY A 49 9.91 2.92 4.22
C GLY A 49 10.11 1.44 3.90
N ARG A 50 11.37 0.98 3.90
CA ARG A 50 11.72 -0.43 3.63
C ARG A 50 10.90 -1.40 4.48
N SER A 51 10.71 -1.09 5.76
CA SER A 51 9.93 -1.91 6.69
C SER A 51 8.48 -2.09 6.26
N THR A 52 7.86 -1.06 5.66
CA THR A 52 6.48 -1.10 5.16
C THR A 52 6.39 -1.97 3.91
N MET A 53 7.36 -1.82 3.00
CA MET A 53 7.44 -2.64 1.79
C MET A 53 7.64 -4.12 2.14
N THR A 54 8.54 -4.42 3.07
CA THR A 54 8.77 -5.78 3.57
C THR A 54 7.52 -6.35 4.23
N LYS A 55 6.82 -5.57 5.07
CA LYS A 55 5.55 -6.00 5.68
C LYS A 55 4.50 -6.34 4.62
N PHE A 56 4.36 -5.50 3.59
CA PHE A 56 3.44 -5.76 2.48
C PHE A 56 3.74 -7.11 1.81
N PHE A 57 4.97 -7.31 1.31
CA PHE A 57 5.34 -8.55 0.61
C PHE A 57 5.35 -9.80 1.50
N ASN A 58 5.51 -9.64 2.81
CA ASN A 58 5.43 -10.74 3.77
C ASN A 58 4.01 -10.97 4.32
N ARG A 59 2.99 -10.35 3.73
CA ARG A 59 1.58 -10.43 4.19
C ARG A 59 1.43 -10.11 5.67
N LYS A 60 2.12 -9.07 6.12
CA LYS A 60 1.97 -8.49 7.46
C LYS A 60 1.04 -7.28 7.39
N PRO A 61 0.37 -6.91 8.49
CA PRO A 61 -0.48 -5.72 8.53
C PRO A 61 0.29 -4.45 8.14
N VAL A 62 -0.25 -3.71 7.17
CA VAL A 62 0.26 -2.42 6.70
C VAL A 62 -0.88 -1.41 6.74
N GLN A 63 -0.58 -0.15 7.10
CA GLN A 63 -1.59 0.91 7.08
C GLN A 63 -2.22 1.04 5.71
N LEU A 64 -3.55 1.22 5.64
CA LEU A 64 -4.29 1.31 4.40
C LEU A 64 -3.73 2.37 3.44
N ASP A 65 -3.32 3.55 3.93
CA ASP A 65 -2.68 4.58 3.10
C ASP A 65 -1.36 4.10 2.47
N SER A 66 -0.51 3.46 3.26
CA SER A 66 0.73 2.89 2.74
C SER A 66 0.45 1.78 1.74
N PHE A 67 -0.55 0.94 2.02
CA PHE A 67 -0.96 -0.14 1.14
C PHE A 67 -1.46 0.38 -0.21
N LYS A 68 -2.37 1.36 -0.19
CA LYS A 68 -2.88 2.05 -1.39
C LYS A 68 -1.76 2.67 -2.20
N ARG A 69 -0.80 3.32 -1.55
CA ARG A 69 0.38 3.90 -2.22
C ARG A 69 1.22 2.84 -2.94
N ILE A 70 1.47 1.69 -2.30
CA ILE A 70 2.18 0.56 -2.92
C ILE A 70 1.39 0.07 -4.16
N CYS A 71 0.10 -0.20 -4.02
CA CYS A 71 -0.72 -0.67 -5.14
C CYS A 71 -0.78 0.35 -6.29
N ASN A 72 -0.93 1.63 -5.98
CA ASN A 72 -0.94 2.69 -6.98
C ASN A 72 0.38 2.78 -7.75
N SER A 73 1.52 2.63 -7.05
CA SER A 73 2.84 2.60 -7.70
C SER A 73 3.01 1.44 -8.67
N LEU A 74 2.32 0.33 -8.41
CA LEU A 74 2.30 -0.87 -9.23
C LEU A 74 1.20 -0.85 -10.30
N LYS A 75 0.42 0.24 -10.37
CA LYS A 75 -0.77 0.38 -11.23
C LYS A 75 -1.77 -0.79 -11.01
N LEU A 76 -1.99 -1.14 -9.74
CA LEU A 76 -2.91 -2.18 -9.30
C LEU A 76 -4.03 -1.59 -8.44
N ASP A 77 -5.24 -2.12 -8.56
CA ASP A 77 -6.32 -1.76 -7.65
C ASP A 77 -6.11 -2.45 -6.28
N TRP A 78 -6.00 -1.65 -5.23
CA TRP A 78 -5.71 -2.16 -3.88
C TRP A 78 -6.79 -3.10 -3.33
N ARG A 79 -8.05 -3.00 -3.81
CA ARG A 79 -9.16 -3.86 -3.39
C ARG A 79 -9.04 -5.28 -3.92
N GLU A 80 -8.35 -5.47 -5.04
CA GLU A 80 -8.03 -6.80 -5.56
C GLU A 80 -6.83 -7.45 -4.87
N ILE A 81 -5.98 -6.63 -4.24
CA ILE A 81 -4.74 -7.07 -3.59
C ILE A 81 -4.97 -7.36 -2.11
N VAL A 82 -5.88 -6.63 -1.47
CA VAL A 82 -6.20 -6.82 -0.06
C VAL A 82 -6.86 -8.17 0.18
N ASP A 83 -6.50 -8.79 1.29
CA ASP A 83 -7.14 -9.98 1.81
C ASP A 83 -8.45 -9.58 2.49
N ILE A 84 -9.56 -9.70 1.76
CA ILE A 84 -10.91 -9.49 2.30
C ILE A 84 -11.31 -10.78 3.01
N GLN A 85 -10.72 -11.05 4.17
CA GLN A 85 -11.29 -12.06 5.07
C GLN A 85 -12.55 -11.47 5.68
N ASN A 86 -13.69 -11.90 5.15
CA ASN A 86 -15.01 -11.65 5.69
C ASN A 86 -15.20 -12.37 7.02
#